data_AF-S4R8E5-F1
#
_entry.id   AF-S4R8E5-F1
#
_cell.length_a   1.000
_cell.length_b   1.000
_cell.length_c   1.000
_cell.angle_alpha   90.00
_cell.angle_beta   90.00
_cell.angle_gamma   90.00
#
_symmetry.space_group_name_H-M   'P 1'
#
loop_
_entity.id
_entity.type
_entity.pdbx_description
1 polymer ?
#
loop_
_entity_poly.entity_id
_entity_poly.type
_entity_poly.pdbx_seq_one_letter_code
_entity_poly.pdbx_strand_id
1 'polypeptide(L)'
;LQSDVQLIKAGDKVGASEATLLNMLNISPFTFGLHILQVYDNGSIYSPDVLDITEDDLRKRFLEGVRNVASVCLQIGYPTVASIPHSIVNGYKRVLAIAVETNYSFPLADKVKAFLADPSAFVTAAPVAAAAAPAAAAKEEKKQESEEEEEDDDMGFGLFD
;
A
#
# COMPACT_ATOMS: atom_id res chain seq x y z
N LEU A 1 -10.57 35.92 -7.66
CA LEU A 1 -10.22 35.43 -6.31
C LEU A 1 -8.70 35.37 -6.25
N GLN A 2 -8.06 36.09 -5.33
CA GLN A 2 -6.58 36.18 -5.25
C GLN A 2 -5.97 35.01 -4.46
N SER A 3 -6.81 34.24 -3.75
CA SER A 3 -6.48 33.00 -3.04
C SER A 3 -7.74 32.13 -2.85
N ASP A 4 -7.59 30.82 -2.78
CA ASP A 4 -8.68 29.89 -2.46
C ASP A 4 -9.07 29.98 -0.98
N VAL A 5 -10.37 30.08 -0.72
CA VAL A 5 -10.93 30.20 0.64
C VAL A 5 -12.08 29.21 0.80
N GLN A 6 -12.07 28.45 1.90
CA GLN A 6 -13.15 27.55 2.26
C GLN A 6 -14.36 28.33 2.77
N LEU A 7 -15.47 28.29 2.02
CA LEU A 7 -16.70 29.02 2.36
C LEU A 7 -17.50 28.35 3.48
N ILE A 8 -17.61 27.02 3.49
CA ILE A 8 -18.38 26.23 4.45
C ILE A 8 -17.66 24.92 4.79
N LYS A 9 -17.94 24.35 5.97
CA LYS A 9 -17.46 23.02 6.38
C LYS A 9 -18.53 21.97 6.15
N ALA A 10 -18.11 20.70 6.08
CA ALA A 10 -19.04 19.58 6.02
C ALA A 10 -19.93 19.57 7.28
N GLY A 11 -21.26 19.57 7.08
CA GLY A 11 -22.25 19.56 8.16
C GLY A 11 -22.89 20.92 8.48
N ASP A 12 -22.33 22.02 7.99
CA ASP A 12 -22.92 23.35 8.15
C ASP A 12 -24.10 23.55 7.18
N LYS A 13 -25.15 24.26 7.63
CA LYS A 13 -26.32 24.57 6.80
C LYS A 13 -25.98 25.68 5.81
N VAL A 14 -26.23 25.43 4.53
CA VAL A 14 -25.97 26.40 3.45
C VAL A 14 -26.96 27.58 3.54
N GLY A 15 -26.44 28.81 3.61
CA GLY A 15 -27.24 30.02 3.61
C GLY A 15 -27.75 30.41 2.21
N ALA A 16 -28.85 31.16 2.14
CA ALA A 16 -29.44 31.60 0.87
C ALA A 16 -28.49 32.51 0.05
N SER A 17 -27.67 33.32 0.73
CA SER A 17 -26.65 34.17 0.09
C SER A 17 -25.49 33.37 -0.49
N GLU A 18 -25.08 32.27 0.16
CA GLU A 18 -23.98 31.42 -0.28
C GLU A 18 -24.40 30.58 -1.50
N ALA A 19 -25.59 29.99 -1.46
CA ALA A 19 -26.14 29.21 -2.57
C ALA A 19 -26.33 30.06 -3.84
N THR A 20 -26.85 31.28 -3.70
CA THR A 20 -27.04 32.19 -4.84
C THR A 20 -25.71 32.64 -5.44
N LEU A 21 -24.70 32.93 -4.63
CA LEU A 21 -23.37 33.29 -5.12
C LEU A 21 -22.66 32.11 -5.81
N LEU A 22 -22.76 30.89 -5.28
CA LEU A 22 -22.21 29.68 -5.92
C LEU A 22 -22.86 29.40 -7.27
N ASN A 23 -24.18 29.61 -7.37
CA ASN A 23 -24.92 29.49 -8.63
C ASN A 23 -24.50 30.57 -9.64
N MET A 24 -24.30 31.81 -9.22
CA MET A 24 -23.81 32.89 -10.11
C MET A 24 -22.38 32.64 -10.60
N LEU A 25 -21.55 31.97 -9.79
CA LEU A 25 -20.19 31.57 -10.17
C LEU A 25 -20.15 30.27 -10.98
N ASN A 26 -21.30 29.64 -11.27
CA ASN A 26 -21.43 28.35 -11.93
C ASN A 26 -20.66 27.21 -11.24
N ILE A 27 -20.54 27.25 -9.91
CA ILE A 27 -19.87 26.23 -9.11
C ILE A 27 -20.94 25.40 -8.40
N SER A 28 -21.08 24.12 -8.79
CA SER A 28 -22.01 23.16 -8.18
C SER A 28 -21.23 22.06 -7.42
N PRO A 29 -20.99 22.21 -6.11
CA PRO A 29 -20.10 21.33 -5.35
C PRO A 29 -20.73 20.01 -4.90
N PHE A 30 -22.02 19.79 -5.16
CA PHE A 30 -22.75 18.60 -4.72
C PHE A 30 -23.33 17.83 -5.91
N THR A 31 -23.20 16.51 -5.86
CA THR A 31 -23.90 15.59 -6.75
C THR A 31 -25.14 15.07 -6.04
N PHE A 32 -26.30 15.18 -6.67
CA PHE A 32 -27.55 14.63 -6.15
C PHE A 32 -27.75 13.21 -6.67
N GLY A 33 -28.16 12.31 -5.79
CA GLY A 33 -28.42 10.91 -6.11
C GLY A 33 -29.30 10.25 -5.05
N LEU A 34 -29.62 8.98 -5.25
CA LEU A 34 -30.33 8.19 -4.25
C LEU A 34 -29.34 7.72 -3.18
N HIS A 35 -29.54 8.17 -1.94
CA HIS A 35 -28.80 7.64 -0.81
C HIS A 35 -29.44 6.35 -0.32
N ILE A 36 -28.68 5.26 -0.33
CA ILE A 36 -29.11 3.96 0.16
C ILE A 36 -29.13 4.01 1.69
N LEU A 37 -30.29 3.72 2.30
CA LEU A 37 -30.42 3.67 3.76
C LEU A 37 -30.08 2.29 4.32
N GLN A 38 -30.61 1.24 3.71
CA GLN A 38 -30.39 -0.15 4.08
C GLN A 38 -30.48 -1.03 2.85
N VAL A 39 -29.70 -2.12 2.84
CA VAL A 39 -29.74 -3.14 1.81
C VAL A 39 -30.22 -4.44 2.45
N TYR A 40 -31.21 -5.09 1.85
CA TYR A 40 -31.61 -6.43 2.23
C TYR A 40 -31.14 -7.40 1.16
N ASP A 41 -30.36 -8.40 1.55
CA ASP A 41 -29.93 -9.47 0.66
C ASP A 41 -29.92 -10.81 1.40
N ASN A 42 -30.51 -11.84 0.77
CA ASN A 42 -30.59 -13.23 1.24
C ASN A 42 -30.91 -13.40 2.75
N GLY A 43 -31.89 -12.66 3.29
CA GLY A 43 -32.29 -12.78 4.69
C GLY A 43 -31.52 -11.90 5.67
N SER A 44 -30.48 -11.20 5.21
CA SER A 44 -29.64 -10.31 6.03
C SER A 44 -29.85 -8.85 5.64
N ILE A 45 -29.75 -7.96 6.64
CA ILE A 45 -29.84 -6.51 6.45
C ILE A 45 -28.43 -5.93 6.63
N TYR A 46 -27.95 -5.22 5.61
CA TYR A 46 -26.65 -4.58 5.58
C TYR A 46 -26.79 -3.05 5.67
N SER A 47 -25.85 -2.43 6.37
CA SER A 47 -25.65 -0.98 6.34
C SER A 47 -24.97 -0.57 5.02
N PRO A 48 -25.17 0.68 4.55
CA PRO A 48 -24.55 1.18 3.32
C PRO A 48 -23.02 1.10 3.36
N ASP A 49 -22.41 1.23 4.54
CA ASP A 49 -20.95 1.18 4.75
C ASP A 49 -20.30 -0.13 4.24
N VAL A 50 -21.07 -1.23 4.16
CA VAL A 50 -20.56 -2.51 3.64
C VAL A 50 -20.30 -2.43 2.13
N LEU A 51 -21.03 -1.58 1.41
CA LEU A 51 -20.82 -1.33 -0.02
C LEU A 51 -19.56 -0.48 -0.27
N ASP A 52 -19.13 0.31 0.71
CA ASP A 52 -17.96 1.19 0.61
C ASP A 52 -16.64 0.49 0.99
N ILE A 53 -16.63 -0.83 1.14
CA ILE A 53 -15.42 -1.60 1.45
C ILE A 53 -14.51 -1.63 0.22
N THR A 54 -13.29 -1.10 0.37
CA THR A 54 -12.26 -1.13 -0.67
C THR A 54 -11.35 -2.36 -0.56
N GLU A 55 -10.73 -2.77 -1.67
CA GLU A 55 -9.76 -3.87 -1.68
C GLU A 55 -8.55 -3.59 -0.78
N ASP A 56 -8.16 -2.33 -0.64
CA ASP A 56 -7.06 -1.92 0.24
C ASP A 56 -7.37 -2.22 1.70
N ASP A 57 -8.62 -2.06 2.13
CA ASP A 57 -9.02 -2.36 3.50
C ASP A 57 -9.02 -3.87 3.75
N LEU A 58 -9.43 -4.68 2.77
CA LEU A 58 -9.30 -6.13 2.84
C LEU A 58 -7.83 -6.57 2.94
N ARG A 59 -6.95 -5.98 2.13
CA ARG A 59 -5.51 -6.27 2.16
C ARG A 59 -4.88 -5.92 3.51
N LYS A 60 -5.22 -4.76 4.10
CA LYS A 60 -4.72 -4.35 5.42
C LYS A 60 -5.13 -5.37 6.49
N ARG A 61 -6.42 -5.73 6.55
CA ARG A 61 -6.94 -6.71 7.52
C ARG A 61 -6.32 -8.09 7.36
N PHE A 62 -6.12 -8.53 6.12
CA PHE A 62 -5.46 -9.80 5.84
C PHE A 62 -4.00 -9.79 6.33
N LEU A 63 -3.25 -8.73 6.03
CA LEU A 63 -1.86 -8.58 6.48
C LEU A 63 -1.73 -8.48 8.00
N GLU A 64 -2.68 -7.81 8.68
CA GLU A 64 -2.78 -7.82 10.15
C GLU A 64 -2.93 -9.26 10.68
N GLY A 65 -3.79 -10.07 10.07
CA GLY A 65 -3.95 -11.48 10.39
C GLY A 65 -2.66 -12.29 10.22
N VAL A 66 -1.98 -12.14 9.08
CA VAL A 66 -0.70 -12.83 8.80
C VAL A 66 0.36 -12.45 9.82
N ARG A 67 0.46 -11.17 10.21
CA ARG A 67 1.40 -10.71 11.24
C ARG A 67 1.14 -11.35 12.59
N ASN A 68 -0.13 -11.46 12.99
CA ASN A 68 -0.52 -12.08 14.26
C ASN A 68 -0.21 -13.58 14.27
N VAL A 69 -0.45 -14.29 13.16
CA VAL A 69 -0.09 -15.71 13.04
C VAL A 69 1.43 -15.87 13.08
N ALA A 70 2.18 -15.04 12.34
CA ALA A 70 3.63 -15.09 12.32
C ALA A 70 4.25 -14.84 13.70
N SER A 71 3.73 -13.88 14.47
CA SER A 71 4.25 -13.59 15.82
C SER A 71 4.03 -14.75 16.79
N VAL A 72 2.85 -15.39 16.74
CA VAL A 72 2.55 -16.57 17.55
C VAL A 72 3.44 -17.75 17.15
N CYS A 73 3.60 -18.02 15.85
CA CYS A 73 4.47 -19.08 15.35
C CYS A 73 5.93 -18.88 15.80
N LEU A 74 6.42 -17.63 15.81
CA LEU A 74 7.76 -17.31 16.28
C LEU A 74 7.96 -17.56 17.77
N GLN A 75 6.96 -17.25 18.59
CA GLN A 75 7.05 -17.44 20.03
C GLN A 75 6.98 -18.91 20.42
N ILE A 76 6.17 -19.70 19.71
CA ILE A 76 6.07 -21.16 19.90
C ILE A 76 7.28 -21.90 19.29
N GLY A 77 8.02 -21.25 18.37
CA GLY A 77 9.15 -21.85 17.67
C GLY A 77 8.72 -22.83 16.58
N TYR A 78 7.48 -22.73 16.09
CA TYR A 78 6.98 -23.58 15.02
C TYR A 78 7.31 -22.96 13.64
N PRO A 79 8.07 -23.66 12.79
CA PRO A 79 8.51 -23.13 11.50
C PRO A 79 7.36 -23.20 10.47
N THR A 80 6.80 -22.06 10.13
CA THR A 80 5.87 -21.86 9.01
C THR A 80 6.55 -20.97 7.96
N VAL A 81 6.02 -20.96 6.73
CA VAL A 81 6.56 -20.12 5.64
C VAL A 81 6.70 -18.64 6.06
N ALA A 82 5.77 -18.15 6.88
CA ALA A 82 5.81 -16.79 7.42
C ALA A 82 6.83 -16.60 8.56
N SER A 83 7.09 -17.62 9.38
CA SER A 83 7.96 -17.49 10.58
C SER A 83 9.44 -17.80 10.31
N ILE A 84 9.76 -18.68 9.36
CA ILE A 84 11.15 -19.07 9.03
C ILE A 84 12.11 -17.87 8.86
N PRO A 85 11.82 -16.84 8.04
CA PRO A 85 12.76 -15.74 7.86
C PRO A 85 13.01 -14.97 9.16
N HIS A 86 12.00 -14.84 10.01
CA HIS A 86 12.11 -14.11 11.27
C HIS A 86 12.88 -14.93 12.32
N SER A 87 12.74 -16.26 12.34
CA SER A 87 13.51 -17.16 13.20
C SER A 87 15.01 -17.10 12.92
N ILE A 88 15.41 -17.11 11.64
CA ILE A 88 16.82 -17.05 11.24
C ILE A 88 17.44 -15.70 11.62
N VAL A 89 16.73 -14.60 11.33
CA VAL A 89 17.19 -13.24 11.68
C VAL A 89 17.33 -13.06 13.19
N ASN A 90 16.39 -13.58 13.98
CA ASN A 90 16.48 -13.49 15.44
C ASN A 90 17.63 -14.34 15.99
N GLY A 91 17.89 -15.53 15.43
CA GLY A 91 19.07 -16.32 15.75
C GLY A 91 20.36 -15.56 15.47
N TYR A 92 20.45 -14.92 14.31
CA TYR A 92 21.59 -14.08 13.95
C TYR A 92 21.78 -12.88 14.89
N LYS A 93 20.70 -12.19 15.27
CA LYS A 93 20.75 -11.10 16.27
C LYS A 93 21.31 -11.54 17.62
N ARG A 94 20.97 -12.75 18.10
CA ARG A 94 21.49 -13.29 19.36
C ARG A 94 23.00 -13.55 19.28
N VAL A 95 23.48 -14.12 18.18
CA VAL A 95 24.93 -14.35 17.97
C VAL A 95 25.68 -13.03 17.84
N LEU A 96 25.10 -12.05 17.13
CA LEU A 96 25.67 -10.71 17.02
C LEU A 96 25.78 -10.00 18.37
N ALA A 97 24.75 -10.10 19.22
CA ALA A 97 24.78 -9.51 20.55
C ALA A 97 25.99 -9.99 21.37
N ILE A 98 26.22 -11.31 21.37
CA ILE A 98 27.38 -11.92 22.05
C ILE A 98 28.70 -11.43 21.44
N ALA A 99 28.80 -11.35 20.11
CA ALA A 99 30.02 -10.91 19.43
C ALA A 99 30.35 -9.42 19.62
N VAL A 100 29.33 -8.58 19.83
CA VAL A 100 29.50 -7.17 20.18
C VAL A 100 30.01 -7.05 21.62
N GLU A 101 29.43 -7.76 22.57
CA GLU A 101 29.86 -7.71 23.98
C GLU A 101 31.27 -8.28 24.20
N THR A 102 31.61 -9.38 23.51
CA THR A 102 32.90 -10.07 23.68
C THR A 102 34.01 -9.55 22.76
N ASN A 103 33.74 -8.51 21.95
CA ASN A 103 34.66 -7.96 20.94
C ASN A 103 35.21 -8.98 19.92
N TYR A 104 34.60 -10.15 19.79
CA TYR A 104 35.01 -11.17 18.82
C TYR A 104 34.59 -10.79 17.40
N SER A 105 35.51 -10.78 16.44
CA SER A 105 35.24 -10.40 15.05
C SER A 105 34.88 -11.61 14.19
N PHE A 106 33.88 -11.42 13.33
CA PHE A 106 33.58 -12.33 12.23
C PHE A 106 33.15 -11.49 11.01
N PRO A 107 33.34 -11.97 9.77
CA PRO A 107 33.17 -11.14 8.56
C PRO A 107 31.80 -10.46 8.43
N LEU A 108 30.77 -11.04 9.03
CA LEU A 108 29.41 -10.51 9.05
C LEU A 108 29.12 -9.60 10.28
N ALA A 109 29.86 -9.75 11.39
CA ALA A 109 29.80 -8.85 12.55
C ALA A 109 30.59 -7.57 12.32
N ASP A 110 31.68 -7.61 11.55
CA ASP A 110 32.51 -6.42 11.32
C ASP A 110 31.72 -5.34 10.58
N LYS A 111 30.82 -5.75 9.68
CA LYS A 111 29.85 -4.85 9.04
C LYS A 111 28.93 -4.22 10.08
N VAL A 112 28.36 -5.01 11.00
CA VAL A 112 27.45 -4.51 12.05
C VAL A 112 28.17 -3.65 13.08
N LYS A 113 29.42 -3.96 13.42
CA LYS A 113 30.26 -3.14 14.30
C LYS A 113 30.63 -1.81 13.65
N ALA A 114 30.89 -1.79 12.34
CA ALA A 114 31.05 -0.55 11.58
C ALA A 114 29.75 0.28 11.53
N PHE A 115 28.59 -0.38 11.37
CA PHE A 115 27.27 0.30 11.46
C PHE A 115 26.99 0.88 12.86
N LEU A 116 27.47 0.24 13.93
CA LEU A 116 27.31 0.73 15.30
C LEU A 116 28.30 1.83 15.68
N ALA A 117 29.50 1.81 15.09
CA ALA A 117 30.53 2.84 15.32
C ALA A 117 30.19 4.17 14.62
N ASP A 118 29.63 4.11 13.40
CA ASP A 118 29.29 5.30 12.61
C ASP A 118 27.82 5.28 12.13
N PRO A 119 26.86 5.69 12.98
CA PRO A 119 25.43 5.68 12.66
C PRO A 119 25.02 6.70 11.57
N SER A 120 25.91 7.59 11.15
CA SER A 120 25.66 8.63 10.13
C SER A 120 25.99 8.20 8.70
N ALA A 121 26.75 7.12 8.50
CA ALA A 121 27.24 6.71 7.17
C ALA A 121 26.16 6.03 6.29
N PHE A 122 24.98 5.70 6.83
CA PHE A 122 23.94 4.93 6.13
C PHE A 122 22.50 5.42 6.33
N VAL A 123 22.30 6.69 6.73
CA VAL A 123 20.95 7.33 6.67
C VAL A 123 20.38 7.32 5.24
N THR A 124 21.24 7.13 4.23
CA THR A 124 20.87 7.00 2.80
C THR A 124 20.47 5.58 2.36
N ALA A 125 20.58 4.56 3.22
CA ALA A 125 20.28 3.16 2.88
C ALA A 125 19.09 2.56 3.66
N ALA A 126 18.41 3.35 4.49
CA ALA A 126 17.05 3.01 4.91
C ALA A 126 16.14 3.22 3.68
N PRO A 127 15.25 2.28 3.33
CA PRO A 127 14.19 2.59 2.37
C PRO A 127 13.28 3.59 3.07
N VAL A 128 13.54 4.87 2.81
CA VAL A 128 12.55 5.91 2.90
C VAL A 128 11.38 5.39 2.10
N ALA A 129 10.29 5.07 2.79
CA ALA A 129 9.01 4.83 2.17
C ALA A 129 8.78 5.98 1.18
N ALA A 130 8.92 5.67 -0.10
CA ALA A 130 8.76 6.63 -1.17
C ALA A 130 7.31 7.13 -1.11
N ALA A 131 7.18 8.33 -0.56
CA ALA A 131 6.11 9.23 -0.91
C ALA A 131 6.04 9.34 -2.44
N ALA A 132 4.80 9.23 -2.93
CA ALA A 132 4.30 9.59 -4.25
C ALA A 132 5.30 10.24 -5.22
N ALA A 133 5.56 9.55 -6.34
CA ALA A 133 6.05 10.17 -7.56
C ALA A 133 4.83 10.55 -8.45
N PRO A 134 4.76 11.79 -8.96
CA PRO A 134 3.68 12.27 -9.80
C PRO A 134 3.81 11.76 -11.24
N ALA A 135 2.65 11.64 -11.89
CA ALA A 135 2.52 11.42 -13.33
C ALA A 135 3.16 12.56 -14.14
N ALA A 136 3.84 12.22 -15.24
CA ALA A 136 4.13 13.12 -16.33
C ALA A 136 4.02 12.37 -17.66
N ALA A 137 2.93 12.65 -18.37
CA ALA A 137 2.72 12.34 -19.77
C ALA A 137 3.58 13.27 -20.65
N ALA A 138 4.22 12.72 -21.70
CA ALA A 138 4.47 13.38 -22.99
C ALA A 138 5.30 12.47 -23.92
N LYS A 139 4.63 11.76 -24.84
CA LYS A 139 5.00 11.64 -26.26
C LYS A 139 3.97 10.78 -27.01
N GLU A 140 3.09 11.48 -27.73
CA GLU A 140 2.17 10.93 -28.73
C GLU A 140 2.88 10.58 -30.05
N GLU A 141 2.42 9.46 -30.65
CA GLU A 141 2.10 9.19 -32.07
C GLU A 141 2.97 9.74 -33.23
N LYS A 142 3.45 8.86 -34.14
CA LYS A 142 2.75 8.38 -35.37
C LYS A 142 3.71 7.95 -36.50
N LYS A 143 3.25 6.96 -37.30
CA LYS A 143 3.74 6.41 -38.61
C LYS A 143 4.92 5.42 -38.54
N GLN A 144 4.95 4.28 -39.22
CA GLN A 144 4.14 3.68 -40.32
C GLN A 144 4.54 2.19 -40.39
N GLU A 145 3.61 1.23 -40.27
CA GLU A 145 3.17 0.30 -41.35
C GLU A 145 4.21 -0.05 -42.43
N SER A 146 4.68 -1.31 -42.44
CA SER A 146 4.74 -2.20 -43.62
C SER A 146 5.21 -3.62 -43.25
N GLU A 147 4.31 -4.60 -43.49
CA GLU A 147 4.54 -5.98 -43.99
C GLU A 147 5.25 -6.98 -43.04
N GLU A 148 4.53 -7.95 -42.46
CA GLU A 148 4.10 -9.27 -43.03
C GLU A 148 5.29 -10.20 -43.34
N GLU A 149 5.43 -11.29 -42.57
CA GLU A 149 5.41 -12.69 -43.02
C GLU A 149 5.81 -13.66 -41.89
N GLU A 150 4.84 -14.52 -41.53
CA GLU A 150 4.91 -15.94 -41.11
C GLU A 150 5.89 -16.44 -40.02
N GLU A 151 5.34 -16.95 -38.91
CA GLU A 151 5.33 -18.39 -38.55
C GLU A 151 4.62 -18.58 -37.18
N ASP A 152 3.30 -18.83 -37.24
CA ASP A 152 2.51 -19.49 -36.20
C ASP A 152 2.60 -20.99 -36.49
N ASP A 153 3.14 -21.80 -35.56
CA ASP A 153 2.57 -23.10 -35.15
C ASP A 153 3.53 -23.88 -34.24
N ASP A 154 2.95 -24.47 -33.19
CA ASP A 154 3.47 -25.63 -32.42
C ASP A 154 4.25 -25.38 -31.10
N MET A 155 3.59 -24.74 -30.12
CA MET A 155 3.77 -25.15 -28.71
C MET A 155 2.43 -25.34 -28.01
N GLY A 156 1.65 -26.30 -28.50
CA GLY A 156 0.52 -26.86 -27.80
C GLY A 156 0.97 -27.76 -26.64
N PHE A 157 0.79 -27.29 -25.40
CA PHE A 157 0.75 -28.15 -24.23
C PHE A 157 -0.49 -27.82 -23.40
N GLY A 158 -1.59 -28.49 -23.74
CA GLY A 158 -2.86 -28.48 -23.03
C GLY A 158 -2.69 -29.04 -21.62
N LEU A 159 -2.71 -28.13 -20.65
CA LEU A 159 -2.70 -28.39 -19.20
C LEU A 159 -4.10 -28.80 -18.71
N PHE A 160 -4.73 -29.75 -19.39
CA PHE A 160 -5.92 -30.47 -18.92
C PHE A 160 -5.90 -31.89 -19.49
N ASP A 161 -5.00 -32.70 -18.94
CA ASP A 161 -5.21 -34.11 -18.64
C ASP A 161 -4.71 -34.35 -17.20
#